data_AF-A0A3F2ZS38-F1
#
_entry.id   AF-A0A3F2ZS38-F1
#
_cell.length_a   1.000
_cell.length_b   1.000
_cell.length_c   1.000
_cell.angle_alpha   90.00
_cell.angle_beta   90.00
_cell.angle_gamma   90.00
#
_symmetry.space_group_name_H-M   'P 1'
#
loop_
_entity.id
_entity.type
_entity.pdbx_description
1 polymer ?
#
loop_
_entity_poly.entity_id
_entity_poly.type
_entity_poly.pdbx_seq_one_letter_code
_entity_poly.pdbx_strand_id
1 'polypeptide(L)' 'MNRYRVEVRLNSKDYFRKDCNENQLEETKQLIKEIKNEEETGKCHYRRFPLGKSKRIYF' A
#
# COMPACT_ATOMS: atom_id res chain seq x y z
N MET A 1 -12.51 -11.13 -9.14
CA MET A 1 -12.31 -9.79 -8.55
C MET A 1 -10.83 -9.59 -8.26
N ASN A 2 -10.27 -8.46 -8.71
CA ASN A 2 -8.87 -8.13 -8.43
C ASN A 2 -8.74 -7.68 -6.98
N ARG A 3 -7.87 -8.35 -6.23
CA ARG A 3 -7.50 -7.96 -4.87
C ARG A 3 -6.15 -7.27 -4.90
N TYR A 4 -6.06 -6.20 -4.14
CA TYR A 4 -4.87 -5.38 -3.98
C TYR A 4 -4.46 -5.36 -2.52
N ARG A 5 -3.18 -5.16 -2.30
CA ARG A 5 -2.60 -4.96 -0.97
C ARG A 5 -1.72 -3.74 -1.03
N VAL A 6 -2.04 -2.73 -0.24
CA VAL A 6 -1.26 -1.50 -0.14
C VAL A 6 -0.50 -1.55 1.19
N GLU A 7 0.79 -1.24 1.12
CA GLU A 7 1.75 -1.35 2.20
C GLU A 7 2.59 -0.07 2.26
N VAL A 8 2.73 0.51 3.44
CA VAL A 8 3.73 1.54 3.72
C VAL A 8 4.60 1.09 4.87
N ARG A 9 5.89 1.31 4.70
CA ARG A 9 6.89 1.10 5.75
C ARG A 9 7.36 2.47 6.18
N LEU A 10 6.94 2.90 7.37
CA LEU A 10 7.27 4.21 7.93
C LEU A 10 8.68 4.15 8.53
N ASN A 11 8.94 3.13 9.36
CA ASN A 11 10.24 2.86 9.98
C ASN A 11 10.56 1.35 10.02
N SER A 12 11.69 0.96 10.65
CA SER A 12 12.06 -0.47 10.81
C SER A 12 11.05 -1.29 11.61
N LYS A 13 10.19 -0.65 12.42
CA LYS A 13 9.17 -1.30 13.26
C LYS A 13 7.74 -1.08 12.78
N ASP A 14 7.41 0.12 12.31
CA ASP A 14 6.04 0.45 11.90
C ASP A 14 5.78 0.17 10.42
N TYR A 15 4.87 -0.78 10.19
CA TYR A 15 4.38 -1.18 8.88
C TYR A 15 2.85 -1.09 8.87
N PHE A 16 2.28 -0.29 7.97
CA PHE A 16 0.84 -0.28 7.74
C PHE A 16 0.54 -1.09 6.50
N ARG A 17 -0.43 -2.00 6.60
CA ARG A 17 -0.83 -2.89 5.52
C ARG A 17 -2.35 -3.01 5.47
N LYS A 18 -2.91 -2.80 4.28
CA LYS A 18 -4.34 -2.94 4.05
C LYS A 18 -4.60 -3.69 2.74
N ASP A 19 -5.43 -4.72 2.84
CA ASP A 19 -5.96 -5.45 1.69
C ASP A 19 -7.25 -4.77 1.23
N CYS A 20 -7.40 -4.52 -0.07
CA CYS A 20 -8.54 -3.82 -0.66
C CYS A 20 -8.88 -4.37 -2.04
N ASN A 21 -10.08 -4.06 -2.55
CA ASN A 21 -10.47 -4.37 -3.93
C ASN A 21 -10.15 -3.20 -4.86
N GLU A 22 -10.32 -3.38 -6.17
CA GLU A 22 -10.05 -2.35 -7.18
C GLU A 22 -10.72 -1.01 -6.89
N ASN A 23 -12.00 -1.04 -6.52
CA ASN A 23 -12.77 0.18 -6.21
C ASN A 23 -12.23 0.94 -5.00
N GLN A 24 -11.56 0.25 -4.08
CA GLN A 24 -11.01 0.83 -2.84
C GLN A 24 -9.51 1.13 -2.96
N LEU A 25 -8.86 0.77 -4.09
CA LEU A 25 -7.43 0.93 -4.26
C LEU A 25 -7.01 2.39 -4.21
N GLU A 26 -7.79 3.26 -4.85
CA GLU A 26 -7.48 4.68 -4.96
C GLU A 26 -7.62 5.39 -3.61
N GLU A 27 -8.72 5.13 -2.90
CA GLU A 27 -8.93 5.60 -1.52
C GLU A 27 -7.83 5.08 -0.57
N THR A 28 -7.47 3.80 -0.68
CA THR A 28 -6.43 3.20 0.18
C THR A 28 -5.05 3.80 -0.11
N LYS A 29 -4.76 4.14 -1.38
CA LYS A 29 -3.52 4.83 -1.75
C LYS A 29 -3.47 6.23 -1.14
N GLN A 30 -4.57 6.99 -1.19
CA GLN A 30 -4.64 8.32 -0.57
C GLN A 30 -4.41 8.25 0.93
N LEU A 31 -5.16 7.39 1.63
CA LEU A 31 -5.05 7.21 3.08
C LEU A 31 -3.61 6.85 3.51
N ILE A 32 -2.95 5.96 2.78
CA ILE A 32 -1.56 5.60 3.07
C ILE A 32 -0.57 6.73 2.75
N LYS A 33 -0.90 7.59 1.78
CA LYS A 33 -0.09 8.77 1.45
C LYS A 33 -0.21 9.85 2.52
N GLU A 34 -1.39 10.02 3.10
CA GLU A 34 -1.62 10.89 4.26
C GLU A 34 -0.81 10.40 5.47
N ILE A 35 -0.90 9.11 5.81
CA ILE A 35 -0.11 8.51 6.90
C ILE A 35 1.41 8.70 6.67
N LYS A 36 1.88 8.53 5.43
CA LYS A 36 3.28 8.78 5.08
C LYS A 36 3.66 10.26 5.27
N ASN A 37 2.80 11.20 4.88
CA ASN A 37 3.07 12.62 4.99
C ASN A 37 3.13 13.08 6.46
N GLU A 38 2.29 12.54 7.33
CA GLU A 38 2.33 12.85 8.77
C GLU A 38 3.66 12.41 9.41
N GLU A 39 4.21 11.27 8.98
CA GLU A 39 5.43 10.70 9.54
C GLU A 39 6.72 11.14 8.81
N GLU A 40 6.60 11.91 7.72
CA GLU A 40 7.67 12.35 6.79
C GLU A 40 8.64 11.26 6.31
N THR A 41 8.35 9.99 6.57
CA THR A 41 9.23 8.86 6.33
C THR A 41 8.47 7.67 5.78
N GLY A 42 9.08 6.99 4.81
CA GLY A 42 8.61 5.70 4.32
C GLY A 42 8.36 5.57 2.83
N LYS A 43 8.25 4.32 2.38
CA LYS A 43 7.98 3.96 0.98
C LYS A 43 6.63 3.28 0.85
N CYS A 44 5.73 3.89 0.09
CA CYS A 44 4.41 3.34 -0.23
C CYS A 44 4.50 2.42 -1.44
N HIS A 45 3.89 1.25 -1.37
CA HIS A 45 3.75 0.36 -2.51
C HIS A 45 2.46 -0.45 -2.43
N TYR A 46 2.00 -0.95 -3.57
CA TYR A 46 0.93 -1.93 -3.60
C TYR A 46 1.28 -3.14 -4.45
N ARG A 47 0.55 -4.23 -4.23
CA ARG A 47 0.65 -5.49 -4.96
C ARG A 47 -0.75 -5.94 -5.38
N ARG A 48 -0.85 -6.63 -6.52
CA ARG A 48 -2.10 -7.22 -7.03
C ARG A 48 -2.04 -8.74 -6.93
N PHE A 49 -3.16 -9.37 -6.59
CA PHE A 49 -3.35 -10.82 -6.54
C PHE A 49 -4.02 -11.34 -7.83
N PRO A 50 -3.78 -12.62 -8.23
CA PRO A 50 -2.96 -13.63 -7.55
C PRO A 50 -1.44 -13.43 -7.70
N LEU A 51 -0.68 -13.92 -6.72
CA LEU A 51 0.75 -13.69 -6.45
C LEU A 51 1.76 -14.16 -7.54
N GLY A 52 1.30 -14.54 -8.73
CA GLY A 52 2.14 -15.17 -9.77
C GLY A 52 3.36 -14.34 -10.19
N LYS A 53 3.32 -13.02 -9.99
CA LYS A 53 4.49 -12.14 -9.97
C LYS A 53 4.26 -11.13 -8.86
N SER A 54 4.94 -11.28 -7.71
CA SER A 54 4.84 -10.38 -6.56
C SER A 54 5.47 -9.01 -6.86
N LYS A 55 4.98 -8.32 -7.90
CA LYS A 55 5.50 -7.02 -8.34
C LYS A 55 4.96 -5.96 -7.40
N ARG A 56 5.87 -5.34 -6.65
CA ARG A 56 5.58 -4.15 -5.84
C ARG A 56 5.56 -2.95 -6.79
N ILE A 57 4.44 -2.22 -6.80
CA ILE A 57 4.29 -0.97 -7.54
C ILE A 57 4.37 0.16 -6.52
N TYR A 58 5.44 0.94 -6.59
CA TYR A 58 5.66 2.10 -5.73
C TYR A 58 4.89 3.31 -6.28
N PHE A 59 4.43 4.19 -5.39
CA PHE A 59 3.67 5.40 -5.72
C PHE A 59 3.88 6.50 -4.67
#